data_AF-A0AAV8Z334-F1
#
_entry.id   AF-A0AAV8Z334-F1
#
_cell.length_a   1.000
_cell.length_b   1.000
_cell.length_c   1.000
_cell.angle_alpha   90.00
_cell.angle_beta   90.00
_cell.angle_gamma   90.00
#
_symmetry.space_group_name_H-M   'P 1'
#
loop_
_entity.id
_entity.type
_entity.pdbx_description
1 polymer ?
#
loop_
_entity_poly.entity_id
_entity_poly.type
_entity_poly.pdbx_seq_one_letter_code
_entity_poly.pdbx_strand_id
1 'polypeptide(L)'
;MDIALKDLKPLKAIIHGPPAAGKTRLANRLCNEYGAKYITVKTMIEETLEELRDNIAREQERLELKAVKNEKGEKEDVEEEEQEEEEEEDELGEEEEGGGIIEEWQEQIKYITVTMNQTADGKLPDEYVVRLMKTYLSKEFCRTRGYVLDGYPKTTEQAREIFGQAAEIPQMGEGGEGGVVPAAGLPGEGMGGEDQIVPMLSTSEDKIMPDFVISLQASDEFLCQRVMRLPQRVIQGTHYDEKNMLRRLAEFRAANTDENTMLKFFDEAEIHPILINLVDDETDNEVDFDCIYTMITDILGPPIPGLGLSPEELEELRRLEAEKMRLMMREYQIERKMKEEKAMREYQDKMERWAVTMEKLQMEEEKILAAQSEPLRFYLMKNVFPTLTQGLIEVARVKPDDPVDYLAEYLFRENPEGKMFDPAYTRDGERLLKQYEKDVAPTVAKNFVDDT
;
A
#
# COMPACT_ATOMS: atom_id res chain seq x y z
N MET A 1 -16.39 -45.86 5.28
CA MET A 1 -16.55 -45.38 6.66
C MET A 1 -17.58 -44.28 6.57
N ASP A 2 -18.83 -44.61 6.88
CA ASP A 2 -19.93 -43.64 6.91
C ASP A 2 -19.75 -42.78 8.16
N ILE A 3 -19.01 -41.68 8.04
CA ILE A 3 -19.06 -40.61 9.03
C ILE A 3 -20.48 -40.06 8.90
N ALA A 4 -21.31 -40.29 9.91
CA ALA A 4 -22.66 -39.78 9.90
C ALA A 4 -22.60 -38.26 9.71
N LEU A 5 -23.33 -37.72 8.73
CA LEU A 5 -23.48 -36.28 8.48
C LEU A 5 -23.89 -35.45 9.72
N LYS A 6 -24.24 -36.13 10.83
CA LYS A 6 -24.57 -35.56 12.13
C LYS A 6 -23.36 -35.15 12.97
N ASP A 7 -22.15 -35.62 12.65
CA ASP A 7 -20.93 -35.32 13.44
C ASP A 7 -20.06 -34.22 12.81
N LEU A 8 -20.38 -33.76 11.59
CA LEU A 8 -19.65 -32.66 10.97
C LEU A 8 -20.22 -31.31 11.43
N LYS A 9 -19.43 -30.57 12.21
CA LYS A 9 -19.75 -29.21 12.66
C LYS A 9 -19.24 -28.18 11.64
N PRO A 10 -19.92 -27.02 11.48
CA PRO A 10 -19.41 -25.92 10.66
C PRO A 10 -18.05 -25.43 11.17
N LEU A 11 -17.12 -25.13 10.26
CA LEU A 11 -15.76 -24.71 10.63
C LEU A 11 -15.77 -23.37 11.36
N LYS A 12 -15.36 -23.33 12.63
CA LYS A 12 -15.08 -22.10 13.38
C LYS A 12 -13.60 -22.05 13.75
N ALA A 13 -12.85 -21.21 13.04
CA ALA A 13 -11.41 -21.14 13.22
C ALA A 13 -10.90 -19.70 13.38
N ILE A 14 -9.82 -19.56 14.14
CA ILE A 14 -9.06 -18.30 14.24
C ILE A 14 -7.66 -18.55 13.67
N ILE A 15 -7.22 -17.67 12.78
CA ILE A 15 -5.87 -17.69 12.22
C ILE A 15 -5.07 -16.54 12.83
N HIS A 16 -4.12 -16.92 13.67
CA HIS A 16 -3.16 -16.07 14.33
C HIS A 16 -1.77 -16.16 13.67
N GLY A 17 -0.93 -15.15 13.89
CA GLY A 17 0.45 -15.14 13.40
C GLY A 17 0.92 -13.75 12.94
N PRO A 18 2.22 -13.61 12.63
CA PRO A 18 2.83 -12.34 12.28
C PRO A 18 2.37 -11.82 10.90
N PRO A 19 2.52 -10.51 10.61
CA PRO A 19 2.25 -9.97 9.28
C PRO A 19 3.09 -10.69 8.20
N ALA A 20 2.57 -10.75 6.97
CA ALA A 20 3.18 -11.46 5.82
C ALA A 20 3.33 -12.99 5.92
N ALA A 21 2.92 -13.62 7.03
CA ALA A 21 2.92 -15.08 7.19
C ALA A 21 2.01 -15.83 6.17
N GLY A 22 1.10 -15.12 5.50
CA GLY A 22 0.17 -15.72 4.54
C GLY A 22 -1.18 -16.12 5.13
N LYS A 23 -1.52 -15.62 6.32
CA LYS A 23 -2.82 -15.85 6.99
C LYS A 23 -4.02 -15.67 6.06
N THR A 24 -4.10 -14.55 5.36
CA THR A 24 -5.19 -14.26 4.42
C THR A 24 -5.31 -15.30 3.31
N ARG A 25 -4.18 -15.82 2.80
CA ARG A 25 -4.19 -16.87 1.77
C ARG A 25 -4.72 -18.19 2.33
N LEU A 26 -4.31 -18.53 3.55
CA LEU A 26 -4.80 -19.72 4.26
C LEU A 26 -6.29 -19.61 4.57
N ALA A 27 -6.71 -18.48 5.14
CA ALA A 27 -8.08 -18.18 5.53
C ALA A 27 -9.04 -18.29 4.34
N ASN A 28 -8.72 -17.63 3.21
CA ASN A 28 -9.56 -17.71 2.02
C ASN A 28 -9.68 -19.13 1.47
N ARG A 29 -8.57 -19.90 1.48
CA ARG A 29 -8.62 -21.29 1.01
C ARG A 29 -9.50 -22.16 1.90
N LEU A 30 -9.39 -22.03 3.22
CA LEU A 30 -10.25 -22.72 4.18
C LEU A 30 -11.72 -22.30 4.04
N CYS A 31 -12.01 -21.01 3.91
CA CYS A 31 -13.37 -20.51 3.68
C CYS A 31 -13.99 -21.09 2.40
N ASN A 32 -13.21 -21.14 1.33
CA ASN A 32 -13.66 -21.66 0.04
C ASN A 32 -13.98 -23.17 0.11
N GLU A 33 -13.15 -23.96 0.79
CA GLU A 33 -13.32 -25.41 0.85
C GLU A 33 -14.35 -25.87 1.89
N TYR A 34 -14.41 -25.19 3.05
CA TYR A 34 -15.35 -25.54 4.13
C TYR A 34 -16.66 -24.73 4.07
N GLY A 35 -16.75 -23.71 3.22
CA GLY A 35 -17.93 -22.85 3.08
C GLY A 35 -18.15 -21.86 4.21
N ALA A 36 -17.12 -21.66 5.04
CA ALA A 36 -17.14 -20.74 6.19
C ALA A 36 -16.98 -19.27 5.74
N LYS A 37 -17.52 -18.33 6.54
CA LYS A 37 -17.35 -16.89 6.28
C LYS A 37 -15.91 -16.46 6.51
N TYR A 38 -15.29 -15.77 5.56
CA TYR A 38 -14.04 -15.05 5.80
C TYR A 38 -14.32 -13.73 6.52
N ILE A 39 -13.75 -13.55 7.72
CA ILE A 39 -13.98 -12.37 8.56
C ILE A 39 -12.64 -11.70 8.91
N THR A 40 -12.54 -10.41 8.56
CA THR A 40 -11.54 -9.48 9.08
C THR A 40 -12.25 -8.30 9.72
N VAL A 41 -11.57 -7.54 10.57
CA VAL A 41 -12.13 -6.29 11.13
C VAL A 41 -12.61 -5.36 10.01
N LYS A 42 -11.85 -5.27 8.90
CA LYS A 42 -12.21 -4.44 7.75
C LYS A 42 -13.49 -4.93 7.06
N THR A 43 -13.53 -6.21 6.67
CA THR A 43 -14.70 -6.77 5.97
C THR A 43 -15.94 -6.78 6.85
N MET A 44 -15.79 -7.02 8.15
CA MET A 44 -16.88 -6.91 9.11
C MET A 44 -17.47 -5.49 9.13
N ILE A 45 -16.63 -4.45 9.25
CA ILE A 45 -17.11 -3.06 9.25
C ILE A 45 -17.83 -2.73 7.94
N GLU A 46 -17.22 -3.05 6.79
CA GLU A 46 -17.79 -2.79 5.47
C GLU A 46 -19.17 -3.45 5.30
N GLU A 47 -19.30 -4.73 5.66
CA GLU A 47 -20.57 -5.46 5.56
C GLU A 47 -21.61 -4.95 6.56
N THR A 48 -21.23 -4.61 7.80
CA THR A 48 -22.17 -4.03 8.77
C THR A 48 -22.69 -2.67 8.31
N LEU A 49 -21.86 -1.85 7.66
CA LEU A 49 -22.28 -0.57 7.10
C LEU A 49 -23.23 -0.75 5.92
N GLU A 50 -22.99 -1.76 5.08
CA GLU A 50 -23.86 -2.09 3.95
C GLU A 50 -25.21 -2.61 4.44
N GLU A 51 -25.24 -3.53 5.40
CA GLU A 51 -26.46 -4.02 6.03
C GLU A 51 -27.28 -2.90 6.69
N LEU A 52 -26.64 -1.98 7.42
CA LEU A 52 -27.34 -0.84 8.01
C LEU A 52 -27.97 0.06 6.94
N ARG A 53 -27.28 0.29 5.81
CA ARG A 53 -27.82 1.05 4.68
C ARG A 53 -29.00 0.34 4.02
N ASP A 54 -28.91 -0.97 3.84
CA ASP A 54 -29.99 -1.76 3.26
C ASP A 54 -31.21 -1.82 4.19
N ASN A 55 -30.99 -1.87 5.49
CA ASN A 55 -32.08 -1.81 6.48
C ASN A 55 -32.77 -0.44 6.46
N ILE A 56 -32.00 0.66 6.39
CA ILE A 56 -32.56 2.01 6.21
C ILE A 56 -33.40 2.08 4.93
N ALA A 57 -32.89 1.59 3.80
CA ALA A 57 -33.60 1.63 2.53
C ALA A 57 -34.92 0.83 2.57
N ARG A 58 -34.89 -0.38 3.13
CA ARG A 58 -36.08 -1.23 3.30
C ARG A 58 -37.13 -0.59 4.20
N GLU A 59 -36.70 0.05 5.28
CA GLU A 59 -37.60 0.70 6.23
C GLU A 59 -38.21 1.97 5.64
N GLN A 60 -37.43 2.76 4.89
CA GLN A 60 -37.93 3.92 4.14
C GLN A 60 -38.99 3.51 3.12
N GLU A 61 -38.76 2.45 2.33
CA GLU A 61 -39.75 1.92 1.39
C GLU A 61 -41.01 1.44 2.11
N ARG A 62 -40.88 0.79 3.27
CA ARG A 62 -42.02 0.36 4.10
C ARG A 62 -42.87 1.55 4.54
N LEU A 63 -42.24 2.65 4.96
CA LEU A 63 -42.92 3.88 5.38
C LEU A 63 -43.59 4.58 4.19
N GLU A 64 -42.94 4.66 3.03
CA GLU A 64 -43.52 5.22 1.80
C GLU A 64 -44.76 4.44 1.34
N LEU A 65 -44.70 3.10 1.36
CA LEU A 65 -45.84 2.24 1.01
C LEU A 65 -47.01 2.39 2.00
N LYS A 66 -46.73 2.60 3.30
CA LYS A 66 -47.75 2.89 4.31
C LYS A 66 -48.39 4.27 4.07
N ALA A 67 -47.60 5.30 3.75
CA ALA A 67 -48.11 6.63 3.43
C ALA A 67 -49.04 6.63 2.20
N VAL A 68 -48.66 5.91 1.14
CA VAL A 68 -49.49 5.78 -0.09
C VAL A 68 -50.79 5.00 0.16
N LYS A 69 -50.79 4.03 1.09
CA LYS A 69 -52.00 3.31 1.49
C LYS A 69 -52.95 4.19 2.29
N ASN A 70 -52.43 5.03 3.19
CA ASN A 70 -53.24 6.01 3.93
C ASN A 70 -53.87 7.06 2.99
N GLU A 71 -53.17 7.52 1.95
CA GLU A 71 -53.73 8.48 0.98
C GLU A 71 -54.80 7.88 0.04
N LYS A 72 -54.80 6.56 -0.20
CA LYS A 72 -55.83 5.88 -0.99
C LYS A 72 -57.04 5.40 -0.17
N GLY A 73 -56.90 5.29 1.15
CA GLY A 73 -57.99 4.90 2.06
C GLY A 73 -59.09 5.96 2.25
N GLU A 74 -58.88 7.22 1.84
CA GLU A 74 -59.88 8.29 1.97
C GLU A 74 -60.86 8.40 0.77
N LYS A 75 -60.79 7.49 -0.21
CA LYS A 75 -61.69 7.50 -1.38
C LYS A 75 -62.16 6.11 -1.78
N GLU A 76 -62.90 5.44 -0.90
CA GLU A 76 -63.92 4.47 -1.30
C GLU A 76 -64.81 4.20 -0.09
N ASP A 77 -65.90 4.96 0.01
CA ASP A 77 -67.09 4.56 0.79
C ASP A 77 -68.27 4.44 -0.18
N VAL A 78 -69.13 3.46 0.14
CA VAL A 78 -70.40 3.03 -0.49
C VAL A 78 -70.19 1.91 -1.55
N GLU A 79 -70.55 0.64 -1.34
CA GLU A 79 -71.81 0.10 -0.80
C GLU A 79 -71.66 -1.39 -0.35
N GLU A 80 -72.15 -1.68 0.87
CA GLU A 80 -72.76 -2.92 1.43
C GLU A 80 -72.20 -4.34 1.14
N GLU A 81 -71.73 -5.06 2.17
CA GLU A 81 -72.51 -6.08 2.91
C GLU A 81 -71.71 -6.69 4.08
N GLU A 82 -72.47 -7.03 5.12
CA GLU A 82 -72.09 -7.40 6.49
C GLU A 82 -71.28 -8.71 6.62
N GLN A 83 -70.22 -8.69 7.43
CA GLN A 83 -70.05 -9.65 8.53
C GLN A 83 -69.02 -9.16 9.54
N GLU A 84 -69.53 -8.87 10.74
CA GLU A 84 -68.80 -8.70 11.98
C GLU A 84 -67.97 -9.95 12.30
N GLU A 85 -66.70 -9.77 12.66
CA GLU A 85 -66.22 -10.19 13.98
C GLU A 85 -65.07 -9.27 14.39
N GLU A 86 -65.31 -8.60 15.52
CA GLU A 86 -64.43 -7.67 16.23
C GLU A 86 -63.14 -8.38 16.64
N GLU A 87 -61.99 -7.75 16.36
CA GLU A 87 -60.99 -7.45 17.39
C GLU A 87 -60.43 -6.05 17.05
N GLU A 88 -61.13 -5.02 17.53
CA GLU A 88 -60.48 -3.77 17.89
C GLU A 88 -59.63 -4.04 19.14
N GLU A 89 -58.31 -4.10 18.98
CA GLU A 89 -57.40 -3.58 19.98
C GLU A 89 -56.56 -2.47 19.34
N ASP A 90 -56.63 -1.32 19.99
CA ASP A 90 -55.96 -0.07 19.70
C ASP A 90 -54.51 -0.19 19.17
N GLU A 91 -54.27 0.27 17.92
CA GLU A 91 -52.93 0.68 17.45
C GLU A 91 -52.96 2.10 16.85
N LEU A 92 -53.73 3.00 17.46
CA LEU A 92 -53.51 4.45 17.34
C LEU A 92 -52.35 4.85 18.27
N GLY A 93 -51.13 4.46 17.90
CA GLY A 93 -49.96 4.68 18.75
C GLY A 93 -48.56 4.50 18.14
N GLU A 94 -48.40 4.12 16.87
CA GLU A 94 -47.06 3.86 16.28
C GLU A 94 -46.71 4.74 15.05
N GLU A 95 -47.20 5.99 14.99
CA GLU A 95 -46.83 6.89 13.88
C GLU A 95 -45.40 7.46 13.99
N GLU A 96 -44.73 7.34 15.16
CA GLU A 96 -43.39 7.92 15.39
C GLU A 96 -42.24 6.92 15.53
N GLU A 97 -42.47 5.60 15.63
CA GLU A 97 -41.39 4.65 15.96
C GLU A 97 -40.48 4.29 14.77
N GLY A 98 -41.00 4.25 13.55
CA GLY A 98 -40.20 3.90 12.36
C GLY A 98 -39.14 4.94 12.00
N GLY A 99 -39.42 6.22 12.24
CA GLY A 99 -38.46 7.32 12.03
C GLY A 99 -37.29 7.25 13.00
N GLY A 100 -37.55 6.96 14.27
CA GLY A 100 -36.52 6.85 15.30
C GLY A 100 -35.51 5.74 15.02
N ILE A 101 -35.96 4.57 14.55
CA ILE A 101 -35.08 3.44 14.22
C ILE A 101 -34.15 3.77 13.03
N ILE A 102 -34.66 4.48 12.02
CA ILE A 102 -33.84 4.94 10.89
C ILE A 102 -32.81 5.96 11.37
N GLU A 103 -33.20 6.90 12.23
CA GLU A 103 -32.27 7.88 12.82
C GLU A 103 -31.16 7.19 13.61
N GLU A 104 -31.47 6.17 14.42
CA GLU A 104 -30.48 5.37 15.15
C GLU A 104 -29.48 4.68 14.22
N TRP A 105 -29.94 4.03 13.14
CA TRP A 105 -29.04 3.40 12.16
C TRP A 105 -28.17 4.43 11.43
N GLN A 106 -28.74 5.58 11.08
CA GLN A 106 -28.00 6.68 10.47
C GLN A 106 -26.94 7.26 11.41
N GLU A 107 -27.26 7.42 12.70
CA GLU A 107 -26.31 7.84 13.73
C GLU A 107 -25.20 6.83 13.91
N GLN A 108 -25.49 5.53 13.92
CA GLN A 108 -24.47 4.48 13.97
C GLN A 108 -23.54 4.53 12.75
N ILE A 109 -24.08 4.64 11.53
CA ILE A 109 -23.27 4.78 10.31
C ILE A 109 -22.39 6.04 10.39
N LYS A 110 -22.97 7.16 10.83
CA LYS A 110 -22.26 8.43 10.96
C LYS A 110 -21.16 8.33 12.00
N TYR A 111 -21.43 7.72 13.15
CA TYR A 111 -20.44 7.50 14.21
C TYR A 111 -19.27 6.65 13.70
N ILE A 112 -19.55 5.51 13.06
CA ILE A 112 -18.51 4.66 12.47
C ILE A 112 -17.68 5.46 11.46
N THR A 113 -18.34 6.17 10.55
CA THR A 113 -17.68 6.93 9.48
C THR A 113 -16.83 8.08 10.02
N VAL A 114 -17.34 8.83 10.99
CA VAL A 114 -16.63 9.96 11.60
C VAL A 114 -15.44 9.48 12.42
N THR A 115 -15.62 8.45 13.26
CA THR A 115 -14.54 7.90 14.09
C THR A 115 -13.42 7.29 13.22
N MET A 116 -13.76 6.67 12.09
CA MET A 116 -12.77 6.20 11.13
C MET A 116 -12.02 7.35 10.44
N ASN A 117 -12.68 8.47 10.12
CA ASN A 117 -12.03 9.61 9.49
C ASN A 117 -11.18 10.46 10.44
N GLN A 118 -11.49 10.45 11.75
CA GLN A 118 -10.76 11.20 12.76
C GLN A 118 -9.46 10.53 13.21
N THR A 119 -9.35 9.21 13.07
CA THR A 119 -8.13 8.48 13.44
C THR A 119 -7.14 8.49 12.28
N ALA A 120 -5.89 8.87 12.55
CA ALA A 120 -4.83 8.92 11.52
C ALA A 120 -4.56 7.55 10.85
N ASP A 121 -4.95 6.47 11.52
CA ASP A 121 -4.81 5.08 11.07
C ASP A 121 -6.12 4.48 10.50
N GLY A 122 -7.24 5.22 10.51
CA GLY A 122 -8.53 4.71 10.03
C GLY A 122 -9.13 3.56 10.87
N LYS A 123 -8.86 3.53 12.18
CA LYS A 123 -9.22 2.44 13.09
C LYS A 123 -10.34 2.87 14.04
N LEU A 124 -11.28 1.96 14.28
CA LEU A 124 -12.25 2.11 15.36
C LEU A 124 -11.60 1.78 16.71
N PRO A 125 -12.05 2.40 17.82
CA PRO A 125 -11.64 2.01 19.17
C PRO A 125 -11.91 0.54 19.44
N ASP A 126 -10.97 -0.11 20.16
CA ASP A 126 -11.01 -1.55 20.39
C ASP A 126 -12.31 -2.03 21.03
N GLU A 127 -12.83 -1.31 22.05
CA GLU A 127 -14.11 -1.62 22.72
C GLU A 127 -15.28 -1.72 21.74
N TYR A 128 -15.31 -0.84 20.72
CA TYR A 128 -16.38 -0.81 19.73
C TYR A 128 -16.21 -1.94 18.70
N VAL A 129 -14.97 -2.25 18.31
CA VAL A 129 -14.66 -3.39 17.43
C VAL A 129 -15.03 -4.71 18.10
N VAL A 130 -14.71 -4.89 19.39
CA VAL A 130 -15.10 -6.06 20.18
C VAL A 130 -16.62 -6.25 20.17
N ARG A 131 -17.37 -5.19 20.47
CA ARG A 131 -18.84 -5.23 20.49
C ARG A 131 -19.41 -5.61 19.12
N LEU A 132 -18.95 -4.96 18.06
CA LEU A 132 -19.37 -5.27 16.69
C LEU A 132 -19.04 -6.71 16.32
N MET A 133 -17.85 -7.20 16.68
CA MET A 133 -17.43 -8.56 16.39
C MET A 133 -18.32 -9.58 17.11
N LYS A 134 -18.65 -9.36 18.38
CA LYS A 134 -19.55 -10.23 19.15
C LYS A 134 -20.94 -10.31 18.51
N THR A 135 -21.49 -9.17 18.09
CA THR A 135 -22.77 -9.12 17.37
C THR A 135 -22.69 -9.82 16.01
N TYR A 136 -21.61 -9.60 15.27
CA TYR A 136 -21.41 -10.17 13.93
C TYR A 136 -21.25 -11.70 13.97
N LEU A 137 -20.48 -12.24 14.93
CA LEU A 137 -20.33 -13.69 15.13
C LEU A 137 -21.62 -14.36 15.60
N SER A 138 -22.52 -13.61 16.25
CA SER A 138 -23.82 -14.10 16.70
C SER A 138 -24.86 -14.25 15.58
N LYS A 139 -24.58 -13.74 14.37
CA LYS A 139 -25.45 -13.86 13.21
C LYS A 139 -25.65 -15.31 12.77
N GLU A 140 -26.79 -15.57 12.12
CA GLU A 140 -27.17 -16.90 11.68
C GLU A 140 -26.16 -17.52 10.70
N PHE A 141 -25.60 -16.73 9.79
CA PHE A 141 -24.61 -17.21 8.82
C PHE A 141 -23.37 -17.81 9.51
N CYS A 142 -22.82 -17.11 10.51
CA CYS A 142 -21.65 -17.55 11.26
C CYS A 142 -21.92 -18.82 12.10
N ARG A 143 -23.17 -19.01 12.54
CA ARG A 143 -23.59 -20.19 13.32
C ARG A 143 -23.86 -21.41 12.45
N THR A 144 -24.44 -21.21 11.27
CA THR A 144 -24.86 -22.29 10.36
C THR A 144 -23.75 -22.74 9.42
N ARG A 145 -22.94 -21.81 8.90
CA ARG A 145 -21.86 -22.09 7.95
C ARG A 145 -20.46 -22.04 8.56
N GLY A 146 -20.34 -21.49 9.77
CA GLY A 146 -19.05 -21.30 10.41
C GLY A 146 -18.34 -20.03 9.95
N TYR A 147 -17.17 -19.78 10.51
CA TYR A 147 -16.38 -18.58 10.25
C TYR A 147 -14.87 -18.87 10.36
N VAL A 148 -14.08 -18.06 9.66
CA VAL A 148 -12.63 -18.00 9.81
C VAL A 148 -12.22 -16.56 10.07
N LEU A 149 -11.68 -16.30 11.26
CA LEU A 149 -11.17 -14.98 11.65
C LEU A 149 -9.69 -14.84 11.27
N ASP A 150 -9.36 -13.82 10.45
CA ASP A 150 -7.97 -13.50 10.09
C ASP A 150 -7.44 -12.31 10.89
N GLY A 151 -6.46 -12.57 11.77
CA GLY A 151 -5.66 -11.54 12.42
C GLY A 151 -6.35 -10.76 13.54
N TYR A 152 -7.45 -11.28 14.07
CA TYR A 152 -8.17 -10.77 15.23
C TYR A 152 -8.80 -11.94 16.01
N PRO A 153 -8.85 -11.93 17.36
CA PRO A 153 -8.32 -10.93 18.29
C PRO A 153 -6.78 -10.86 18.31
N LYS A 154 -6.22 -9.72 18.75
CA LYS A 154 -4.76 -9.50 18.81
C LYS A 154 -4.19 -9.59 20.22
N THR A 155 -5.02 -9.28 21.21
CA THR A 155 -4.64 -9.32 22.62
C THR A 155 -5.52 -10.31 23.38
N THR A 156 -5.01 -10.79 24.51
CA THR A 156 -5.75 -11.66 25.43
C THR A 156 -7.00 -10.98 25.96
N GLU A 157 -6.96 -9.67 26.21
CA GLU A 157 -8.10 -8.87 26.65
C GLU A 157 -9.23 -8.85 25.62
N GLN A 158 -8.90 -8.58 24.34
CA GLN A 158 -9.88 -8.64 23.25
C GLN A 158 -10.49 -10.04 23.12
N ALA A 159 -9.67 -11.10 23.23
CA ALA A 159 -10.17 -12.47 23.19
C ALA A 159 -11.15 -12.75 24.35
N ARG A 160 -10.79 -12.32 25.57
CA ARG A 160 -11.64 -12.47 26.76
C ARG A 160 -12.94 -11.66 26.66
N GLU A 161 -12.94 -10.47 26.09
CA GLU A 161 -14.19 -9.71 25.95
C GLU A 161 -15.14 -10.31 24.90
N ILE A 162 -14.60 -10.90 23.84
CA ILE A 162 -15.41 -11.52 22.77
C ILE A 162 -15.93 -12.90 23.22
N PHE A 163 -15.06 -13.71 23.85
CA PHE A 163 -15.31 -15.12 24.12
C PHE A 163 -15.40 -15.49 25.62
N GLY A 164 -14.96 -14.63 26.53
CA GLY A 164 -14.72 -14.98 27.94
C GLY A 164 -15.98 -15.13 28.81
N GLN A 165 -17.11 -14.53 28.47
CA GLN A 165 -18.38 -14.80 29.19
C GLN A 165 -18.97 -16.18 28.88
N ALA A 166 -18.48 -16.88 27.85
CA ALA A 166 -18.79 -18.30 27.58
C ALA A 166 -17.91 -19.28 28.40
N ALA A 167 -16.92 -18.79 29.15
CA ALA A 167 -15.97 -19.62 29.91
C ALA A 167 -16.09 -19.47 31.43
N GLU A 168 -17.03 -18.66 31.93
CA GLU A 168 -17.30 -18.57 33.37
C GLU A 168 -18.21 -19.72 33.81
N ILE A 169 -17.60 -20.87 34.10
CA ILE A 169 -18.16 -21.79 35.09
C ILE A 169 -18.36 -20.95 36.37
N PRO A 170 -19.57 -20.90 36.96
CA PRO A 170 -19.72 -20.26 38.25
C PRO A 170 -18.88 -21.06 39.25
N GLN A 171 -17.74 -20.50 39.65
CA GLN A 171 -16.98 -20.98 40.79
C GLN A 171 -17.83 -20.79 42.04
N MET A 172 -18.63 -21.79 42.38
CA MET A 172 -19.08 -22.00 43.74
C MET A 172 -17.91 -22.59 44.54
N GLY A 173 -17.30 -21.76 45.42
CA GLY A 173 -16.61 -22.10 46.68
C GLY A 173 -15.44 -23.11 46.64
N GLU A 174 -14.39 -23.07 47.45
CA GLU A 174 -14.03 -22.40 48.70
C GLU A 174 -12.48 -22.33 48.69
N GLY A 175 -11.81 -21.29 49.19
CA GLY A 175 -11.78 -20.92 50.60
C GLY A 175 -10.63 -21.65 51.31
N GLY A 176 -9.52 -20.95 51.53
CA GLY A 176 -8.46 -21.37 52.43
C GLY A 176 -8.15 -20.27 53.43
N GLU A 177 -8.72 -20.35 54.64
CA GLU A 177 -7.99 -20.20 55.90
C GLU A 177 -8.90 -20.45 57.12
N GLY A 178 -8.56 -21.51 57.87
CA GLY A 178 -8.63 -21.54 59.33
C GLY A 178 -9.94 -21.90 60.02
N GLY A 179 -10.02 -23.12 60.59
CA GLY A 179 -10.72 -23.31 61.87
C GLY A 179 -11.49 -24.61 62.09
N VAL A 180 -10.79 -25.60 62.65
CA VAL A 180 -11.25 -26.58 63.68
C VAL A 180 -12.49 -27.47 63.37
N VAL A 181 -12.19 -28.77 63.24
CA VAL A 181 -13.07 -29.96 63.37
C VAL A 181 -13.99 -29.92 64.60
N PRO A 182 -15.21 -30.51 64.56
CA PRO A 182 -15.28 -31.95 64.83
C PRO A 182 -16.30 -32.76 64.01
N ALA A 183 -15.99 -34.05 63.94
CA ALA A 183 -16.72 -35.14 63.33
C ALA A 183 -18.07 -35.45 64.03
N ALA A 184 -19.05 -35.94 63.25
CA ALA A 184 -19.92 -37.07 63.60
C ALA A 184 -20.89 -37.41 62.46
N GLY A 185 -20.94 -38.69 62.08
CA GLY A 185 -22.18 -39.35 61.64
C GLY A 185 -22.35 -39.69 60.17
N LEU A 186 -21.83 -40.84 59.74
CA LEU A 186 -22.56 -41.75 58.82
C LEU A 186 -23.68 -42.43 59.63
N PRO A 187 -24.87 -42.71 59.06
CA PRO A 187 -25.10 -43.78 58.06
C PRO A 187 -26.13 -43.35 56.99
N GLY A 188 -26.50 -44.05 55.92
CA GLY A 188 -26.26 -45.39 55.39
C GLY A 188 -27.24 -45.58 54.19
N GLU A 189 -26.81 -46.36 53.20
CA GLU A 189 -27.56 -47.18 52.23
C GLU A 189 -28.95 -46.75 51.71
N GLY A 190 -29.09 -46.65 50.37
CA GLY A 190 -30.39 -46.80 49.71
C GLY A 190 -30.50 -46.32 48.26
N MET A 191 -30.45 -47.28 47.32
CA MET A 191 -31.24 -47.41 46.08
C MET A 191 -31.18 -46.36 44.95
N GLY A 192 -31.19 -46.89 43.72
CA GLY A 192 -31.02 -46.18 42.46
C GLY A 192 -32.10 -45.17 42.11
N GLY A 193 -31.69 -44.24 41.25
CA GLY A 193 -32.52 -43.30 40.52
C GLY A 193 -31.67 -42.75 39.37
N GLU A 194 -32.03 -43.13 38.16
CA GLU A 194 -31.61 -42.43 36.94
C GLU A 194 -32.21 -41.03 36.99
N ASP A 195 -31.46 -40.02 37.42
CA ASP A 195 -31.87 -38.63 37.32
C ASP A 195 -30.90 -37.86 36.42
N GLN A 196 -31.32 -37.80 35.16
CA GLN A 196 -31.30 -36.63 34.30
C GLN A 196 -30.46 -35.46 34.81
N ILE A 197 -29.25 -35.36 34.29
CA ILE A 197 -28.53 -34.08 34.29
C ILE A 197 -29.26 -33.20 33.27
N VAL A 198 -30.17 -32.38 33.81
CA VAL A 198 -30.75 -31.20 33.15
C VAL A 198 -29.64 -30.40 32.46
N PRO A 199 -29.67 -30.18 31.14
CA PRO A 199 -28.77 -29.21 30.52
C PRO A 199 -29.28 -27.81 30.91
N MET A 200 -28.72 -27.25 31.98
CA MET A 200 -28.99 -25.88 32.38
C MET A 200 -28.43 -24.93 31.32
N LEU A 201 -29.33 -24.16 30.72
CA LEU A 201 -29.13 -22.93 29.96
C LEU A 201 -27.82 -22.81 29.16
N SER A 202 -27.87 -23.22 27.88
CA SER A 202 -26.94 -22.67 26.88
C SER A 202 -27.20 -21.16 26.78
N THR A 203 -26.32 -20.34 27.33
CA THR A 203 -26.28 -18.92 26.97
C THR A 203 -25.89 -18.83 25.49
N SER A 204 -26.28 -17.74 24.82
CA SER A 204 -26.05 -17.51 23.38
C SER A 204 -24.55 -17.50 22.96
N GLU A 205 -23.65 -17.65 23.92
CA GLU A 205 -22.21 -17.40 23.87
C GLU A 205 -21.40 -18.69 23.63
N ASP A 206 -21.91 -19.86 24.03
CA ASP A 206 -21.34 -21.17 23.65
C ASP A 206 -21.36 -21.41 22.13
N LYS A 207 -22.24 -20.68 21.42
CA LYS A 207 -22.41 -20.83 19.97
C LYS A 207 -21.35 -20.09 19.15
N ILE A 208 -20.65 -19.11 19.72
CA ILE A 208 -19.66 -18.29 18.99
C ILE A 208 -18.21 -18.73 19.24
N MET A 209 -17.93 -19.59 20.22
CA MET A 209 -16.58 -20.08 20.51
C MET A 209 -15.95 -20.77 19.28
N PRO A 210 -14.67 -20.51 18.96
CA PRO A 210 -13.98 -21.23 17.90
C PRO A 210 -13.69 -22.68 18.31
N ASP A 211 -13.69 -23.59 17.34
CA ASP A 211 -13.27 -24.97 17.54
C ASP A 211 -11.76 -25.13 17.32
N PHE A 212 -11.15 -24.27 16.50
CA PHE A 212 -9.73 -24.36 16.14
C PHE A 212 -9.04 -23.00 16.21
N VAL A 213 -7.83 -22.98 16.76
CA VAL A 213 -6.94 -21.82 16.75
C VAL A 213 -5.65 -22.22 16.05
N ILE A 214 -5.36 -21.61 14.90
CA ILE A 214 -4.19 -21.91 14.07
C ILE A 214 -3.22 -20.74 14.18
N SER A 215 -1.99 -20.99 14.62
CA SER A 215 -0.96 -19.96 14.76
C SER A 215 0.21 -20.24 13.83
N LEU A 216 0.41 -19.36 12.84
CA LEU A 216 1.57 -19.42 11.94
C LEU A 216 2.79 -18.80 12.62
N GLN A 217 3.91 -19.52 12.64
CA GLN A 217 5.18 -19.11 13.24
C GLN A 217 6.27 -18.97 12.17
N ALA A 218 7.04 -17.88 12.26
CA ALA A 218 8.17 -17.58 11.40
C ALA A 218 9.07 -16.53 12.05
N SER A 219 10.32 -16.44 11.63
CA SER A 219 11.24 -15.36 12.03
C SER A 219 10.95 -14.06 11.30
N ASP A 220 11.29 -12.93 11.92
CA ASP A 220 11.09 -11.60 11.33
C ASP A 220 11.93 -11.43 10.06
N GLU A 221 13.14 -11.99 10.04
CA GLU A 221 14.03 -11.98 8.87
C GLU A 221 13.39 -12.72 7.68
N PHE A 222 12.86 -13.91 7.91
CA PHE A 222 12.15 -14.68 6.88
C PHE A 222 10.96 -13.90 6.30
N LEU A 223 10.15 -13.29 7.16
CA LEU A 223 8.97 -12.53 6.74
C LEU A 223 9.35 -11.28 5.95
N CYS A 224 10.38 -10.56 6.39
CA CYS A 224 10.91 -9.41 5.66
C CYS A 224 11.44 -9.82 4.28
N GLN A 225 12.23 -10.90 4.19
CA GLN A 225 12.71 -11.41 2.90
C GLN A 225 11.56 -11.82 1.98
N ARG A 226 10.53 -12.48 2.53
CA ARG A 226 9.34 -12.86 1.77
C ARG A 226 8.61 -11.65 1.21
N VAL A 227 8.46 -10.57 1.97
CA VAL A 227 7.88 -9.30 1.49
C VAL A 227 8.75 -8.66 0.40
N MET A 228 10.08 -8.69 0.54
CA MET A 228 11.01 -8.15 -0.47
C MET A 228 10.93 -8.88 -1.82
N ARG A 229 10.57 -10.17 -1.83
CA ARG A 229 10.39 -10.96 -3.05
C ARG A 229 9.05 -10.68 -3.75
N LEU A 230 8.12 -9.95 -3.12
CA LEU A 230 6.82 -9.65 -3.72
C LEU A 230 6.93 -8.59 -4.83
N PRO A 231 6.14 -8.70 -5.91
CA PRO A 231 6.07 -7.66 -6.94
C PRO A 231 5.58 -6.33 -6.36
N GLN A 232 6.18 -5.21 -6.78
CA GLN A 232 5.81 -3.85 -6.31
C GLN A 232 4.31 -3.54 -6.41
N ARG A 233 3.62 -4.09 -7.41
CA ARG A 233 2.15 -3.95 -7.59
C ARG A 233 1.33 -4.47 -6.40
N VAL A 234 1.83 -5.49 -5.69
CA VAL A 234 1.17 -6.08 -4.51
C VAL A 234 1.49 -5.26 -3.27
N ILE A 235 2.65 -4.59 -3.26
CA ILE A 235 3.12 -3.75 -2.15
C ILE A 235 2.45 -2.38 -2.20
N GLN A 236 2.20 -1.84 -3.40
CA GLN A 236 1.65 -0.50 -3.60
C GLN A 236 0.25 -0.38 -2.98
N GLY A 237 0.08 0.55 -2.03
CA GLY A 237 -1.18 0.74 -1.30
C GLY A 237 -1.35 -0.18 -0.07
N THR A 238 -0.35 -1.01 0.25
CA THR A 238 -0.32 -1.82 1.47
C THR A 238 0.65 -1.23 2.50
N HIS A 239 0.62 -1.75 3.73
CA HIS A 239 1.57 -1.42 4.80
C HIS A 239 2.85 -2.28 4.76
N TYR A 240 3.21 -2.78 3.58
CA TYR A 240 4.43 -3.57 3.35
C TYR A 240 5.65 -2.71 2.96
N ASP A 241 5.64 -1.43 3.33
CA ASP A 241 6.84 -0.62 3.41
C ASP A 241 7.71 -1.01 4.62
N GLU A 242 9.01 -0.80 4.51
CA GLU A 242 9.99 -1.22 5.51
C GLU A 242 9.63 -0.73 6.93
N LYS A 243 9.29 0.56 7.05
CA LYS A 243 8.97 1.18 8.35
C LYS A 243 7.70 0.60 8.97
N ASN A 244 6.60 0.52 8.22
CA ASN A 244 5.35 0.00 8.77
C ASN A 244 5.42 -1.51 9.01
N MET A 245 6.12 -2.27 8.17
CA MET A 245 6.29 -3.72 8.36
C MET A 245 7.05 -4.00 9.66
N LEU A 246 8.19 -3.34 9.89
CA LEU A 246 8.97 -3.49 11.13
C LEU A 246 8.17 -3.05 12.36
N ARG A 247 7.45 -1.93 12.27
CA ARG A 247 6.56 -1.48 13.35
C ARG A 247 5.51 -2.54 13.70
N ARG A 248 4.84 -3.11 12.70
CA ARG A 248 3.78 -4.12 12.90
C ARG A 248 4.33 -5.44 13.43
N LEU A 249 5.54 -5.84 13.01
CA LEU A 249 6.23 -7.00 13.58
C LEU A 249 6.54 -6.77 15.05
N ALA A 250 7.14 -5.62 15.39
CA ALA A 250 7.44 -5.26 16.77
C ALA A 250 6.18 -5.21 17.66
N GLU A 251 5.11 -4.57 17.17
CA GLU A 251 3.80 -4.57 17.84
C GLU A 251 3.27 -6.00 18.06
N PHE A 252 3.38 -6.87 17.06
CA PHE A 252 2.94 -8.27 17.16
C PHE A 252 3.75 -9.04 18.21
N ARG A 253 5.09 -8.92 18.20
CA ARG A 253 5.98 -9.60 19.16
C ARG A 253 5.79 -9.08 20.59
N ALA A 254 5.55 -7.78 20.75
CA ALA A 254 5.29 -7.19 22.06
C ALA A 254 3.93 -7.62 22.63
N ALA A 255 2.92 -7.76 21.77
CA ALA A 255 1.58 -8.19 22.17
C ALA A 255 1.44 -9.71 22.38
N ASN A 256 2.36 -10.51 21.83
CA ASN A 256 2.36 -11.97 21.93
C ASN A 256 3.68 -12.42 22.56
N THR A 257 3.73 -12.36 23.90
CA THR A 257 4.87 -12.79 24.71
C THR A 257 4.54 -14.08 25.44
N ASP A 258 5.56 -14.82 25.87
CA ASP A 258 5.39 -16.08 26.60
C ASP A 258 4.50 -15.97 27.84
N GLU A 259 4.29 -14.77 28.38
CA GLU A 259 3.43 -14.50 29.53
C GLU A 259 2.01 -14.08 29.13
N ASN A 260 1.87 -13.24 28.10
CA ASN A 260 0.60 -12.67 27.67
C ASN A 260 0.41 -12.90 26.16
N THR A 261 -0.19 -14.03 25.81
CA THR A 261 -0.51 -14.38 24.43
C THR A 261 -1.95 -14.87 24.36
N MET A 262 -2.68 -14.44 23.33
CA MET A 262 -4.06 -14.87 23.06
C MET A 262 -4.22 -16.41 23.03
N LEU A 263 -3.18 -17.12 22.60
CA LEU A 263 -3.09 -18.58 22.61
C LEU A 263 -3.30 -19.20 24.00
N LYS A 264 -2.84 -18.54 25.08
CA LYS A 264 -3.04 -19.05 26.45
C LYS A 264 -4.50 -19.03 26.88
N PHE A 265 -5.23 -17.98 26.51
CA PHE A 265 -6.66 -17.89 26.80
C PHE A 265 -7.42 -19.07 26.18
N PHE A 266 -7.07 -19.45 24.95
CA PHE A 266 -7.69 -20.60 24.30
C PHE A 266 -7.22 -21.93 24.89
N ASP A 267 -5.97 -22.03 25.33
CA ASP A 267 -5.46 -23.20 26.04
C ASP A 267 -6.19 -23.42 27.38
N GLU A 268 -6.43 -22.33 28.14
CA GLU A 268 -7.25 -22.32 29.36
C GLU A 268 -8.72 -22.70 29.08
N ALA A 269 -9.23 -22.38 27.89
CA ALA A 269 -10.56 -22.74 27.41
C ALA A 269 -10.63 -24.14 26.76
N GLU A 270 -9.61 -25.00 26.97
CA GLU A 270 -9.49 -26.36 26.41
C GLU A 270 -9.42 -26.43 24.87
N ILE A 271 -9.09 -25.32 24.21
CA ILE A 271 -8.88 -25.23 22.76
C ILE A 271 -7.38 -25.08 22.48
N HIS A 272 -6.71 -26.22 22.30
CA HIS A 272 -5.27 -26.24 22.09
C HIS A 272 -4.87 -25.63 20.74
N PRO A 273 -4.02 -24.58 20.71
CA PRO A 273 -3.60 -23.96 19.48
C PRO A 273 -2.70 -24.85 18.62
N ILE A 274 -3.00 -24.90 17.32
CA ILE A 274 -2.20 -25.58 16.30
C ILE A 274 -1.08 -24.64 15.86
N LEU A 275 0.14 -24.92 16.30
CA LEU A 275 1.33 -24.15 15.93
C LEU A 275 1.93 -24.71 14.63
N ILE A 276 2.14 -23.83 13.64
CA ILE A 276 2.67 -24.22 12.33
C ILE A 276 3.88 -23.37 12.01
N ASN A 277 5.05 -24.01 11.90
CA ASN A 277 6.27 -23.38 11.45
C ASN A 277 6.27 -23.24 9.93
N LEU A 278 6.51 -22.03 9.43
CA LEU A 278 6.62 -21.76 7.99
C LEU A 278 7.99 -22.14 7.41
N VAL A 279 8.94 -22.44 8.28
CA VAL A 279 10.29 -22.89 7.94
C VAL A 279 10.48 -24.26 8.54
N ASP A 280 11.05 -25.17 7.76
CA ASP A 280 11.39 -26.51 8.21
C ASP A 280 12.62 -26.45 9.13
N ASP A 281 12.48 -26.97 10.36
CA ASP A 281 13.52 -26.85 11.39
C ASP A 281 14.82 -27.62 11.04
N GLU A 282 14.76 -28.61 10.15
CA GLU A 282 15.93 -29.41 9.75
C GLU A 282 16.64 -28.82 8.53
N THR A 283 15.87 -28.29 7.58
CA THR A 283 16.40 -27.87 6.28
C THR A 283 16.51 -26.35 6.11
N ASP A 284 15.95 -25.57 7.04
CA ASP A 284 15.86 -24.10 7.02
C ASP A 284 15.21 -23.56 5.72
N ASN A 285 14.43 -24.41 5.04
CA ASN A 285 13.73 -24.06 3.82
C ASN A 285 12.28 -23.66 4.14
N GLU A 286 11.72 -22.80 3.30
CA GLU A 286 10.30 -22.46 3.34
C GLU A 286 9.46 -23.72 3.08
N VAL A 287 8.52 -23.99 3.98
CA VAL A 287 7.56 -25.07 3.80
C VAL A 287 6.56 -24.67 2.73
N ASP A 288 6.33 -25.57 1.76
CA ASP A 288 5.36 -25.34 0.71
C ASP A 288 3.95 -25.13 1.29
N PHE A 289 3.24 -24.14 0.75
CA PHE A 289 1.91 -23.77 1.22
C PHE A 289 0.90 -24.93 1.13
N ASP A 290 1.04 -25.82 0.14
CA ASP A 290 0.20 -27.00 0.00
C ASP A 290 0.46 -28.04 1.09
N CYS A 291 1.70 -28.15 1.58
CA CYS A 291 2.03 -29.01 2.73
C CYS A 291 1.41 -28.46 4.02
N ILE A 292 1.53 -27.14 4.27
CA ILE A 292 0.87 -26.50 5.42
C ILE A 292 -0.65 -26.71 5.35
N TYR A 293 -1.22 -26.54 4.15
CA TYR A 293 -2.65 -26.69 3.96
C TYR A 293 -3.12 -28.12 4.26
N THR A 294 -2.42 -29.12 3.71
CA THR A 294 -2.76 -30.53 3.93
C THR A 294 -2.67 -30.93 5.40
N MET A 295 -1.62 -30.48 6.12
CA MET A 295 -1.50 -30.70 7.56
C MET A 295 -2.71 -30.13 8.33
N ILE A 296 -3.18 -28.94 7.98
CA ILE A 296 -4.34 -28.32 8.63
C ILE A 296 -5.62 -29.10 8.31
N THR A 297 -5.85 -29.44 7.04
CA THR A 297 -7.08 -30.17 6.65
C THR A 297 -7.14 -31.57 7.26
N ASP A 298 -5.99 -32.22 7.46
CA ASP A 298 -5.90 -33.51 8.14
C ASP A 298 -6.34 -33.41 9.62
N ILE A 299 -6.08 -32.27 10.28
CA ILE A 299 -6.50 -32.00 11.66
C ILE A 299 -7.97 -31.57 11.73
N LEU A 300 -8.40 -30.69 10.81
CA LEU A 300 -9.79 -30.19 10.77
C LEU A 300 -10.79 -31.26 10.36
N GLY A 301 -10.34 -32.26 9.60
CA GLY A 301 -11.19 -33.28 8.99
C GLY A 301 -11.85 -32.82 7.69
N PRO A 302 -12.61 -33.73 7.03
CA PRO A 302 -13.19 -33.45 5.72
C PRO A 302 -14.26 -32.34 5.81
N PRO A 303 -14.37 -31.49 4.78
CA PRO A 303 -15.40 -30.45 4.73
C PRO A 303 -16.81 -31.06 4.62
N ILE A 304 -17.80 -30.30 5.08
CA ILE A 304 -19.22 -30.68 4.93
C ILE A 304 -19.59 -30.67 3.44
N PRO A 305 -20.06 -31.79 2.87
CA PRO A 305 -20.46 -31.85 1.47
C PRO A 305 -21.54 -30.79 1.16
N GLY A 306 -21.29 -29.97 0.13
CA GLY A 306 -22.24 -28.97 -0.36
C GLY A 306 -22.28 -27.62 0.40
N LEU A 307 -21.46 -27.44 1.44
CA LEU A 307 -21.33 -26.15 2.14
C LEU A 307 -20.25 -25.26 1.51
N GLY A 308 -19.12 -25.85 1.14
CA GLY A 308 -18.03 -25.20 0.41
C GLY A 308 -18.31 -25.04 -1.08
N LEU A 309 -17.45 -24.26 -1.75
CA LEU A 309 -17.48 -24.10 -3.19
C LEU A 309 -17.30 -25.46 -3.86
N SER A 310 -18.17 -25.76 -4.81
CA SER A 310 -17.98 -26.90 -5.71
C SER A 310 -16.64 -26.77 -6.44
N PRO A 311 -15.98 -27.89 -6.80
CA PRO A 311 -14.79 -27.85 -7.65
C PRO A 311 -14.98 -27.01 -8.92
N GLU A 312 -16.19 -27.01 -9.49
CA GLU A 312 -16.54 -26.20 -10.65
C GLU A 312 -16.60 -24.70 -10.33
N GLU A 313 -17.25 -24.32 -9.22
CA GLU A 313 -17.34 -22.93 -8.75
C GLU A 313 -15.97 -22.37 -8.36
N LEU A 314 -15.10 -23.20 -7.75
CA LEU A 314 -13.74 -22.82 -7.41
C LEU A 314 -12.89 -22.58 -8.68
N GLU A 315 -13.08 -23.39 -9.72
CA GLU A 315 -12.44 -23.22 -11.03
C GLU A 315 -12.92 -21.92 -11.70
N GLU A 316 -14.22 -21.63 -11.64
CA GLU A 316 -14.80 -20.38 -12.14
C GLU A 316 -14.27 -19.16 -11.40
N LEU A 317 -14.18 -19.23 -10.06
CA LEU A 317 -13.62 -18.17 -9.24
C LEU A 317 -12.15 -17.90 -9.59
N ARG A 318 -11.35 -18.96 -9.79
CA ARG A 318 -9.96 -18.84 -10.30
C ARG A 318 -9.90 -18.19 -11.69
N ARG A 319 -10.83 -18.53 -12.58
CA ARG A 319 -10.92 -17.92 -13.92
C ARG A 319 -11.27 -16.44 -13.84
N LEU A 320 -12.24 -16.07 -13.01
CA LEU A 320 -12.65 -14.68 -12.77
C LEU A 320 -11.52 -13.86 -12.13
N GLU A 321 -10.81 -14.41 -11.14
CA GLU A 321 -9.64 -13.76 -10.54
C GLU A 321 -8.52 -13.56 -11.55
N ALA A 322 -8.23 -14.58 -12.37
CA ALA A 322 -7.23 -14.48 -13.44
C ALA A 322 -7.62 -13.45 -14.49
N GLU A 323 -8.90 -13.36 -14.85
CA GLU A 323 -9.43 -12.36 -15.77
C GLU A 323 -9.34 -10.94 -15.18
N LYS A 324 -9.78 -10.75 -13.93
CA LYS A 324 -9.63 -9.47 -13.19
C LYS A 324 -8.16 -9.03 -13.15
N MET A 325 -7.25 -9.94 -12.81
CA MET A 325 -5.81 -9.67 -12.76
C MET A 325 -5.28 -9.27 -14.15
N ARG A 326 -5.76 -9.93 -15.22
CA ARG A 326 -5.40 -9.61 -16.60
C ARG A 326 -5.90 -8.24 -17.04
N LEU A 327 -7.12 -7.87 -16.66
CA LEU A 327 -7.69 -6.55 -16.93
C LEU A 327 -6.91 -5.45 -16.18
N MET A 328 -6.68 -5.63 -14.89
CA MET A 328 -5.91 -4.68 -14.07
C MET A 328 -4.49 -4.47 -14.64
N MET A 329 -3.82 -5.56 -15.06
CA MET A 329 -2.51 -5.48 -15.72
C MET A 329 -2.56 -4.66 -17.02
N ARG A 330 -3.64 -4.79 -17.80
CA ARG A 330 -3.83 -4.04 -19.03
C ARG A 330 -4.05 -2.55 -18.76
N GLU A 331 -4.90 -2.22 -17.79
CA GLU A 331 -5.14 -0.84 -17.35
C GLU A 331 -3.85 -0.17 -16.87
N TYR A 332 -3.09 -0.84 -16.00
CA TYR A 332 -1.80 -0.34 -15.51
C TYR A 332 -0.81 -0.08 -16.66
N GLN A 333 -0.72 -0.98 -17.65
CA GLN A 333 0.15 -0.79 -18.81
C GLN A 333 -0.28 0.41 -19.66
N ILE A 334 -1.58 0.62 -19.84
CA ILE A 334 -2.12 1.77 -20.56
C ILE A 334 -1.79 3.05 -19.79
N GLU A 335 -2.02 3.08 -18.48
CA GLU A 335 -1.73 4.25 -17.64
C GLU A 335 -0.24 4.60 -17.66
N ARG A 336 0.63 3.58 -17.59
CA ARG A 336 2.09 3.78 -17.67
C ARG A 336 2.51 4.37 -19.01
N LYS A 337 2.00 3.83 -20.12
CA LYS A 337 2.25 4.38 -21.47
C LYS A 337 1.75 5.81 -21.60
N MET A 338 0.57 6.13 -21.06
CA MET A 338 0.03 7.49 -21.06
C MET A 338 0.92 8.47 -20.29
N LYS A 339 1.47 8.06 -19.13
CA LYS A 339 2.42 8.87 -18.36
C LYS A 339 3.74 9.06 -19.11
N GLU A 340 4.29 8.00 -19.69
CA GLU A 340 5.52 8.04 -20.49
C GLU A 340 5.34 8.94 -21.73
N GLU A 341 4.25 8.80 -22.48
CA GLU A 341 3.94 9.65 -23.64
C GLU A 341 3.75 11.12 -23.25
N LYS A 342 3.08 11.39 -22.12
CA LYS A 342 2.90 12.75 -21.62
C LYS A 342 4.24 13.40 -21.24
N ALA A 343 5.10 12.67 -20.52
CA ALA A 343 6.43 13.15 -20.15
C ALA A 343 7.31 13.40 -21.39
N MET A 344 7.20 12.55 -22.41
CA MET A 344 7.90 12.75 -23.69
C MET A 344 7.43 14.01 -24.42
N ARG A 345 6.11 14.29 -24.45
CA ARG A 345 5.59 15.54 -25.05
C ARG A 345 6.07 16.77 -24.29
N GLU A 346 6.00 16.75 -22.96
CA GLU A 346 6.49 17.86 -22.13
C GLU A 346 7.99 18.10 -22.33
N TYR A 347 8.77 17.04 -22.47
CA TYR A 347 10.20 17.13 -22.78
C TYR A 347 10.44 17.75 -24.16
N GLN A 348 9.69 17.33 -25.19
CA GLN A 348 9.78 17.89 -26.55
C GLN A 348 9.44 19.38 -26.56
N ASP A 349 8.31 19.78 -25.97
CA ASP A 349 7.91 21.19 -25.87
C ASP A 349 8.98 22.05 -25.19
N LYS A 350 9.58 21.52 -24.11
CA LYS A 350 10.67 22.21 -23.40
C LYS A 350 11.92 22.32 -24.28
N MET A 351 12.26 21.26 -25.01
CA MET A 351 13.41 21.24 -25.91
C MET A 351 13.23 22.25 -27.05
N GLU A 352 12.05 22.36 -27.64
CA GLU A 352 11.75 23.32 -28.70
C GLU A 352 11.87 24.77 -28.20
N ARG A 353 11.28 25.07 -27.03
CA ARG A 353 11.42 26.40 -26.41
C ARG A 353 12.87 26.74 -26.10
N TRP A 354 13.63 25.75 -25.65
CA TRP A 354 15.06 25.93 -25.38
C TRP A 354 15.84 26.18 -26.67
N ALA A 355 15.57 25.45 -27.75
CA ALA A 355 16.20 25.63 -29.05
C ALA A 355 15.96 27.05 -29.61
N VAL A 356 14.72 27.54 -29.58
CA VAL A 356 14.38 28.92 -30.02
C VAL A 356 15.10 29.96 -29.18
N THR A 357 15.22 29.73 -27.87
CA THR A 357 15.94 30.66 -26.98
C THR A 357 17.44 30.64 -27.28
N MET A 358 18.00 29.45 -27.51
CA MET A 358 19.41 29.25 -27.84
C MET A 358 19.79 29.94 -29.15
N GLU A 359 18.94 29.81 -30.18
CA GLU A 359 19.15 30.48 -31.47
C GLU A 359 19.19 32.01 -31.31
N LYS A 360 18.29 32.59 -30.49
CA LYS A 360 18.32 34.03 -30.19
C LYS A 360 19.62 34.46 -29.51
N LEU A 361 20.09 33.69 -28.53
CA LEU A 361 21.35 33.97 -27.84
C LEU A 361 22.54 33.90 -28.79
N GLN A 362 22.58 32.89 -29.66
CA GLN A 362 23.64 32.76 -30.69
C GLN A 362 23.64 33.96 -31.65
N MET A 363 22.48 34.40 -32.12
CA MET A 363 22.39 35.59 -32.98
C MET A 363 22.86 36.86 -32.26
N GLU A 364 22.57 37.01 -30.96
CA GLU A 364 23.06 38.13 -30.16
C GLU A 364 24.58 38.08 -29.98
N GLU A 365 25.14 36.91 -29.67
CA GLU A 365 26.59 36.70 -29.58
C GLU A 365 27.30 37.03 -30.91
N GLU A 366 26.78 36.55 -32.04
CA GLU A 366 27.33 36.86 -33.37
C GLU A 366 27.33 38.36 -33.65
N LYS A 367 26.26 39.08 -33.31
CA LYS A 367 26.19 40.54 -33.46
C LYS A 367 27.24 41.25 -32.61
N ILE A 368 27.43 40.80 -31.38
CA ILE A 368 28.46 41.36 -30.47
C ILE A 368 29.85 41.10 -31.05
N LEU A 369 30.15 39.88 -31.50
CA LEU A 369 31.43 39.53 -32.11
C LEU A 369 31.69 40.34 -33.38
N ALA A 370 30.67 40.52 -34.22
CA ALA A 370 30.76 41.35 -35.42
C ALA A 370 31.11 42.81 -35.05
N ALA A 371 30.41 43.40 -34.08
CA ALA A 371 30.67 44.76 -33.60
C ALA A 371 32.08 44.91 -32.98
N GLN A 372 32.55 43.91 -32.24
CA GLN A 372 33.92 43.90 -31.68
C GLN A 372 34.99 43.80 -32.79
N SER A 373 34.69 43.14 -33.90
CA SER A 373 35.59 43.05 -35.05
C SER A 373 35.62 44.32 -35.91
N GLU A 374 34.61 45.20 -35.79
CA GLU A 374 34.44 46.39 -36.61
C GLU A 374 35.63 47.37 -36.56
N PRO A 375 36.23 47.71 -35.39
CA PRO A 375 37.40 48.59 -35.34
C PRO A 375 38.61 48.02 -36.08
N LEU A 376 38.81 46.69 -36.00
CA LEU A 376 39.89 46.02 -36.72
C LEU A 376 39.64 46.03 -38.22
N ARG A 377 38.40 45.72 -38.66
CA ARG A 377 38.01 45.79 -40.08
C ARG A 377 38.17 47.19 -40.63
N PHE A 378 37.74 48.22 -39.88
CA PHE A 378 37.90 49.62 -40.25
C PHE A 378 39.38 50.02 -40.34
N TYR A 379 40.21 49.61 -39.38
CA TYR A 379 41.65 49.84 -39.43
C TYR A 379 42.28 49.22 -40.68
N LEU A 380 41.97 47.95 -40.96
CA LEU A 380 42.44 47.26 -42.17
C LEU A 380 41.97 48.01 -43.43
N MET A 381 40.67 48.29 -43.54
CA MET A 381 40.09 48.99 -44.70
C MET A 381 40.69 50.38 -44.94
N LYS A 382 41.01 51.12 -43.87
CA LYS A 382 41.53 52.49 -43.97
C LYS A 382 43.04 52.52 -44.25
N ASN A 383 43.81 51.64 -43.61
CA ASN A 383 45.27 51.77 -43.58
C ASN A 383 46.00 50.70 -44.38
N VAL A 384 45.45 49.50 -44.54
CA VAL A 384 46.14 48.36 -45.18
C VAL A 384 45.59 48.10 -46.58
N PHE A 385 44.26 48.10 -46.74
CA PHE A 385 43.61 47.76 -48.01
C PHE A 385 43.96 48.71 -49.17
N PRO A 386 44.04 50.04 -49.02
CA PRO A 386 44.32 50.93 -50.15
C PRO A 386 45.69 50.64 -50.79
N THR A 387 46.73 50.51 -49.97
CA THR A 387 48.10 50.21 -50.41
C THR A 387 48.22 48.77 -50.94
N LEU A 388 47.62 47.80 -50.25
CA LEU A 388 47.62 46.40 -50.69
C LEU A 388 46.88 46.20 -52.02
N THR A 389 45.75 46.87 -52.20
CA THR A 389 44.97 46.79 -53.44
C THR A 389 45.75 47.40 -54.60
N GLN A 390 46.41 48.54 -54.39
CA GLN A 390 47.29 49.15 -55.41
C GLN A 390 48.48 48.24 -55.76
N GLY A 391 49.11 47.62 -54.76
CA GLY A 391 50.19 46.65 -54.99
C GLY A 391 49.73 45.42 -55.75
N LEU A 392 48.57 44.87 -55.41
CA LEU A 392 47.98 43.72 -56.13
C LEU A 392 47.63 44.07 -57.58
N ILE A 393 47.15 45.29 -57.83
CA ILE A 393 46.88 45.78 -59.19
C ILE A 393 48.19 45.92 -59.99
N GLU A 394 49.27 46.42 -59.39
CA GLU A 394 50.58 46.54 -60.04
C GLU A 394 51.21 45.17 -60.32
N VAL A 395 51.11 44.22 -59.39
CA VAL A 395 51.54 42.83 -59.62
C VAL A 395 50.79 42.22 -60.81
N ALA A 396 49.47 42.40 -60.88
CA ALA A 396 48.65 41.89 -61.97
C ALA A 396 48.99 42.53 -63.33
N ARG A 397 49.51 43.76 -63.31
CA ARG A 397 49.94 44.52 -64.51
C ARG A 397 51.33 44.10 -65.00
N VAL A 398 52.29 43.99 -64.09
CA VAL A 398 53.70 43.71 -64.41
C VAL A 398 53.94 42.21 -64.65
N LYS A 399 53.14 41.35 -64.02
CA LYS A 399 53.28 39.87 -64.05
C LYS A 399 54.72 39.42 -63.84
N PRO A 400 55.33 39.76 -62.69
CA PRO A 400 56.68 39.31 -62.35
C PRO A 400 56.73 37.78 -62.17
N ASP A 401 57.93 37.20 -62.31
CA ASP A 401 58.14 35.75 -62.14
C ASP A 401 57.82 35.28 -60.71
N ASP A 402 58.05 36.13 -59.70
CA ASP A 402 57.57 35.94 -58.32
C ASP A 402 56.63 37.08 -57.90
N PRO A 403 55.30 36.86 -57.92
CA PRO A 403 54.31 37.86 -57.56
C PRO A 403 54.24 38.15 -56.06
N VAL A 404 54.68 37.23 -55.20
CA VAL A 404 54.63 37.40 -53.75
C VAL A 404 55.77 38.31 -53.30
N ASP A 405 56.99 38.03 -53.77
CA ASP A 405 58.17 38.81 -53.43
C ASP A 405 58.06 40.25 -53.96
N TYR A 406 57.59 40.41 -55.20
CA TYR A 406 57.33 41.72 -55.80
C TYR A 406 56.26 42.53 -55.04
N LEU A 407 55.19 41.89 -54.57
CA LEU A 407 54.18 42.55 -53.76
C LEU A 407 54.74 42.99 -52.40
N ALA A 408 55.58 42.16 -51.78
CA ALA A 408 56.24 42.49 -50.53
C ALA A 408 57.14 43.72 -50.71
N GLU A 409 58.01 43.74 -51.73
CA GLU A 409 58.84 44.90 -52.07
C GLU A 409 58.00 46.17 -52.31
N TYR A 410 56.89 46.04 -53.04
CA TYR A 410 55.98 47.15 -53.31
C TYR A 410 55.38 47.72 -52.02
N LEU A 411 54.85 46.86 -51.14
CA LEU A 411 54.28 47.25 -49.86
C LEU A 411 55.33 47.88 -48.93
N PHE A 412 56.57 47.40 -48.97
CA PHE A 412 57.68 47.98 -48.21
C PHE A 412 58.01 49.38 -48.68
N ARG A 413 57.98 49.63 -49.99
CA ARG A 413 58.26 50.95 -50.56
C ARG A 413 57.21 52.00 -50.22
N GLU A 414 55.93 51.60 -50.13
CA GLU A 414 54.81 52.49 -49.84
C GLU A 414 54.55 52.71 -48.34
N ASN A 415 55.42 52.20 -47.44
CA ASN A 415 55.33 52.44 -46.00
C ASN A 415 56.23 53.62 -45.55
N PRO A 416 55.67 54.82 -45.28
CA PRO A 416 56.44 56.05 -45.06
C PRO A 416 57.18 56.14 -43.72
N GLU A 417 56.89 55.28 -42.73
CA GLU A 417 57.61 55.29 -41.45
C GLU A 417 58.89 54.45 -41.45
N GLY A 418 59.07 53.51 -42.39
CA GLY A 418 60.35 52.82 -42.62
C GLY A 418 61.02 52.14 -41.41
N LYS A 419 60.30 51.85 -40.32
CA LYS A 419 60.87 51.20 -39.11
C LYS A 419 60.81 49.67 -39.15
N MET A 420 61.10 49.10 -40.32
CA MET A 420 60.92 47.68 -40.57
C MET A 420 61.96 46.79 -39.88
N PHE A 421 63.11 47.38 -39.52
CA PHE A 421 64.22 46.70 -38.85
C PHE A 421 64.51 47.27 -37.46
N ASP A 422 63.60 48.07 -36.90
CA ASP A 422 63.73 48.52 -35.51
C ASP A 422 63.34 47.34 -34.61
N PRO A 423 64.31 46.69 -33.94
CA PRO A 423 64.03 45.46 -33.23
C PRO A 423 63.14 45.71 -32.00
N ALA A 424 62.92 46.96 -31.59
CA ALA A 424 61.97 47.32 -30.53
C ALA A 424 60.49 47.07 -30.88
N TYR A 425 60.14 46.90 -32.16
CA TYR A 425 58.73 46.83 -32.61
C TYR A 425 58.23 45.43 -32.95
N THR A 426 59.08 44.39 -32.86
CA THR A 426 58.68 42.98 -33.01
C THR A 426 59.13 42.18 -31.78
N ARG A 427 58.29 41.26 -31.26
CA ARG A 427 58.64 40.43 -30.09
C ARG A 427 59.93 39.62 -30.32
N ASP A 428 60.15 39.16 -31.54
CA ASP A 428 61.37 38.46 -31.93
C ASP A 428 62.57 39.40 -32.09
N GLY A 429 62.35 40.61 -32.60
CA GLY A 429 63.37 41.66 -32.65
C GLY A 429 63.84 42.10 -31.26
N GLU A 430 62.91 42.28 -30.32
CA GLU A 430 63.21 42.73 -28.96
C GLU A 430 64.00 41.67 -28.20
N ARG A 431 63.70 40.40 -28.50
CA ARG A 431 64.42 39.23 -27.98
C ARG A 431 65.84 39.16 -28.55
N LEU A 432 66.02 39.37 -29.86
CA LEU A 432 67.32 39.40 -30.51
C LEU A 432 68.19 40.58 -30.03
N LEU A 433 67.58 41.74 -29.79
CA LEU A 433 68.28 42.94 -29.31
C LEU A 433 68.77 42.73 -27.86
N LYS A 434 67.93 42.16 -26.98
CA LYS A 434 68.34 41.74 -25.63
C LYS A 434 69.47 40.69 -25.66
N GLN A 435 69.46 39.79 -26.64
CA GLN A 435 70.48 38.76 -26.80
C GLN A 435 71.81 39.36 -27.29
N TYR A 436 71.75 40.31 -28.23
CA TYR A 436 72.92 41.07 -28.69
C TYR A 436 73.54 41.91 -27.56
N GLU A 437 72.73 42.63 -26.78
CA GLU A 437 73.20 43.43 -25.63
C GLU A 437 73.87 42.58 -24.55
N LYS A 438 73.36 41.36 -24.33
CA LYS A 438 73.87 40.45 -23.31
C LYS A 438 75.14 39.71 -23.73
N ASP A 439 75.19 39.21 -24.96
CA ASP A 439 76.21 38.23 -25.37
C ASP A 439 77.27 38.85 -26.31
N VAL A 440 76.91 39.87 -27.10
CA VAL A 440 77.75 40.39 -28.18
C VAL A 440 78.36 41.76 -27.84
N ALA A 441 77.55 42.69 -27.32
CA ALA A 441 78.01 44.05 -26.96
C ALA A 441 79.22 44.09 -25.99
N PRO A 442 79.31 43.27 -24.91
CA PRO A 442 80.48 43.27 -24.03
C PRO A 442 81.74 42.67 -24.68
N THR A 443 81.58 41.80 -25.68
CA THR A 443 82.69 41.16 -26.42
C THR A 443 83.27 42.11 -27.45
N VAL A 444 82.41 42.87 -28.14
CA VAL A 444 82.81 43.92 -29.09
C VAL A 444 83.47 45.10 -28.37
N ALA A 445 82.97 45.48 -27.18
CA ALA A 445 83.57 46.53 -26.36
C ALA A 445 84.96 46.14 -25.80
N LYS A 446 85.19 44.85 -25.48
CA LYS A 446 86.52 44.36 -25.06
C LYS A 446 87.54 44.38 -26.20
N ASN A 447 87.13 43.97 -27.41
CA ASN A 447 88.02 43.94 -28.57
C ASN A 447 88.48 45.34 -29.04
N PHE A 448 87.80 46.41 -28.63
CA PHE A 448 88.22 47.80 -28.91
C PHE A 448 89.13 48.41 -27.83
N VAL A 449 89.22 47.79 -26.64
CA VAL A 449 90.09 48.24 -25.54
C VAL A 449 91.44 47.52 -25.56
N ASP A 450 91.52 46.33 -26.15
CA ASP A 450 92.77 45.56 -26.27
C ASP A 450 93.65 45.95 -27.48
N ASP A 451 93.19 46.87 -28.35
CA ASP A 451 93.91 47.35 -29.57
C ASP A 451 94.31 48.85 -29.50
N THR A 452 94.27 49.47 -28.31
CA THR A 452 94.83 50.80 -27.99
C THR A 452 95.77 50.72 -26.80
#